data_AF-A0A178V5Z6-F1
#
_entry.id   AF-A0A178V5Z6-F1
#
_cell.length_a   1.000
_cell.length_b   1.000
_cell.length_c   1.000
_cell.angle_alpha   90.00
_cell.angle_beta   90.00
_cell.angle_gamma   90.00
#
_symmetry.space_group_name_H-M   'P 1'
#
loop_
_entity.id
_entity.type
_entity.pdbx_description
1 polymer ?
#
loop_
_entity_poly.entity_id
_entity_poly.type
_entity_poly.pdbx_seq_one_letter_code
_entity_poly.pdbx_strand_id
1 'polypeptide(L)'
;MLDFGFTFPYNIHDEVQIQMDVPNDDPLRNMKLGLLQTHHTRTVKDINIFHSSCDTFTIKEVKSAIGKGKGIPQSLRAFARVLCCIIPQELNDLSKEAAQNDGRLARLPFKDGNRELEAHKILLSHINRLIEDHSVCIKEMEECYFVSQRFAVRRQMARDLLYGELRVLRSAAEWLNHYCTTLLSETM
;
A
#
# COMPACT_ATOMS: atom_id res chain seq x y z
N MET A 1 -10.47 15.51 -7.21
CA MET A 1 -11.74 16.07 -6.70
C MET A 1 -11.54 17.39 -5.94
N LEU A 2 -10.55 17.47 -5.05
CA LEU A 2 -10.37 18.61 -4.12
C LEU A 2 -10.10 19.96 -4.80
N ASP A 3 -9.39 19.99 -5.92
CA ASP A 3 -8.95 21.27 -6.52
C ASP A 3 -9.99 21.92 -7.45
N PHE A 4 -10.89 21.12 -8.05
CA PHE A 4 -11.77 21.59 -9.13
C PHE A 4 -13.26 21.33 -8.92
N GLY A 5 -13.65 20.59 -7.87
CA GLY A 5 -15.06 20.42 -7.50
C GLY A 5 -15.89 19.55 -8.47
N PHE A 6 -15.25 18.67 -9.25
CA PHE A 6 -15.91 17.65 -10.06
C PHE A 6 -15.17 16.30 -10.01
N THR A 7 -15.81 15.25 -10.51
CA THR A 7 -15.26 13.91 -10.70
C THR A 7 -15.50 13.44 -12.13
N PHE A 8 -14.68 12.50 -12.60
CA PHE A 8 -14.93 11.75 -13.81
C PHE A 8 -15.15 10.28 -13.44
N PRO A 9 -16.24 9.65 -13.89
CA PRO A 9 -16.41 8.21 -13.71
C PRO A 9 -15.31 7.47 -14.50
N TYR A 10 -14.76 6.42 -13.92
CA TYR A 10 -13.68 5.61 -14.52
C TYR A 10 -12.45 6.42 -14.95
N ASN A 11 -11.97 7.30 -14.06
CA ASN A 11 -10.81 8.12 -14.35
C ASN A 11 -9.52 7.28 -14.35
N ILE A 12 -8.75 7.35 -15.45
CA ILE A 12 -7.47 6.64 -15.59
C ILE A 12 -6.39 7.11 -14.61
N HIS A 13 -6.63 8.23 -13.92
CA HIS A 13 -5.77 8.80 -12.90
C HIS A 13 -6.27 8.51 -11.48
N ASP A 14 -7.25 7.64 -11.31
CA ASP A 14 -7.67 7.20 -9.98
C ASP A 14 -6.47 6.62 -9.21
N GLU A 15 -6.36 7.04 -7.97
CA GLU A 15 -5.34 6.63 -7.02
C GLU A 15 -5.96 6.55 -5.63
N VAL A 16 -5.40 5.71 -4.77
CA VAL A 16 -5.82 5.57 -3.37
C VAL A 16 -4.61 5.78 -2.47
N GLN A 17 -4.80 6.52 -1.38
CA GLN A 17 -3.81 6.60 -0.32
C GLN A 17 -4.13 5.56 0.74
N ILE A 18 -3.17 4.70 1.03
CA ILE A 18 -3.27 3.74 2.13
C ILE A 18 -2.33 4.15 3.26
N GLN A 19 -2.74 3.86 4.49
CA GLN A 19 -1.98 4.15 5.69
C GLN A 19 -1.57 2.84 6.35
N MET A 20 -0.28 2.70 6.65
CA MET A 20 0.24 1.55 7.37
C MET A 20 1.13 2.00 8.51
N ASP A 21 1.03 1.28 9.63
CA ASP A 21 1.80 1.55 10.83
C ASP A 21 2.56 0.31 11.30
N VAL A 22 3.56 0.54 12.16
CA VAL A 22 4.20 -0.54 12.92
C VAL A 22 3.32 -0.82 14.14
N PRO A 23 2.79 -2.06 14.31
CA PRO A 23 1.92 -2.40 15.42
C PRO A 23 2.53 -2.04 16.78
N ASN A 24 1.70 -1.54 17.71
CA ASN A 24 2.17 -1.08 19.01
C ASN A 24 2.70 -2.20 19.90
N ASP A 25 2.20 -3.42 19.69
CA ASP A 25 2.58 -4.66 20.36
C ASP A 25 3.72 -5.41 19.66
N ASP A 26 4.29 -4.86 18.59
CA ASP A 26 5.40 -5.49 17.87
C ASP A 26 6.67 -5.54 18.76
N PRO A 27 7.25 -6.74 19.02
CA PRO A 27 8.42 -6.87 19.87
C PRO A 27 9.66 -6.10 19.38
N LEU A 28 9.74 -5.83 18.08
CA LEU A 28 10.82 -5.11 17.42
C LEU A 28 10.42 -3.68 17.02
N ARG A 29 9.28 -3.18 17.50
CA ARG A 29 8.71 -1.88 17.13
C ARG A 29 9.75 -0.76 17.09
N ASN A 30 10.50 -0.58 18.17
CA ASN A 30 11.49 0.49 18.27
C ASN A 30 12.62 0.36 17.22
N MET A 31 13.05 -0.87 16.93
CA MET A 31 14.06 -1.12 15.91
C MET A 31 13.51 -0.87 14.50
N LYS A 32 12.27 -1.31 14.22
CA LYS A 32 11.59 -1.06 12.94
C LYS A 32 11.41 0.45 12.69
N LEU A 33 10.89 1.18 13.68
CA LEU A 33 10.72 2.63 13.60
C LEU A 33 12.06 3.36 13.41
N GLY A 34 13.08 3.01 14.19
CA GLY A 34 14.41 3.62 14.06
C GLY A 34 15.05 3.37 12.69
N LEU A 35 14.86 2.16 12.14
CA LEU A 35 15.34 1.81 10.81
C LEU A 35 14.63 2.63 9.71
N LEU A 36 13.29 2.70 9.76
CA LEU A 36 12.49 3.49 8.82
C LEU A 36 12.90 4.98 8.87
N GLN A 37 12.96 5.58 10.06
CA GLN A 37 13.36 6.98 10.24
C GLN A 37 14.76 7.29 9.70
N THR A 38 15.73 6.39 9.93
CA THR A 38 17.11 6.58 9.47
C THR A 38 17.19 6.61 7.94
N HIS A 39 16.48 5.71 7.26
CA HIS A 39 16.48 5.64 5.80
C HIS A 39 15.60 6.72 5.15
N HIS A 40 14.60 7.23 5.85
CA HIS A 40 13.86 8.44 5.44
C HIS A 40 14.79 9.66 5.41
N THR A 41 15.53 9.90 6.50
CA THR A 41 16.42 11.06 6.63
C THR A 41 17.53 11.10 5.57
N ARG A 42 18.02 9.94 5.12
CA ARG A 42 19.02 9.84 4.04
C ARG A 42 18.47 10.09 2.63
N THR A 43 17.16 9.97 2.42
CA THR A 43 16.54 10.04 1.08
C THR A 43 16.03 11.46 0.73
N VAL A 44 15.92 12.37 1.70
CA VAL A 44 15.37 13.72 1.47
C VAL A 44 16.37 14.64 0.77
N LYS A 45 16.40 14.55 -0.57
CA LYS A 45 16.58 15.70 -1.47
C LYS A 45 15.32 16.03 -2.28
N ASP A 46 14.24 15.25 -2.18
CA ASP A 46 12.96 15.56 -2.81
C ASP A 46 11.76 15.06 -1.98
N ILE A 47 10.65 15.76 -2.15
CA ILE A 47 9.47 15.81 -1.30
C ILE A 47 8.72 14.46 -1.30
N ASN A 48 8.80 13.72 -0.19
CA ASN A 48 7.63 13.11 0.47
C ASN A 48 8.03 12.58 1.84
N ILE A 49 7.26 13.02 2.83
CA ILE A 49 7.71 13.20 4.21
C ILE A 49 6.90 12.28 5.12
N PHE A 50 7.57 11.28 5.69
CA PHE A 50 7.02 10.43 6.73
C PHE A 50 7.20 11.12 8.09
N HIS A 51 6.10 11.51 8.75
CA HIS A 51 6.13 12.32 9.98
C HIS A 51 5.54 11.65 11.24
N SER A 52 5.15 10.36 11.20
CA SER A 52 4.66 9.66 12.40
C SER A 52 4.88 8.15 12.31
N SER A 53 4.50 7.37 13.32
CA SER A 53 4.50 5.88 13.28
C SER A 53 3.63 5.27 12.18
N CYS A 54 2.93 6.12 11.42
CA CYS A 54 2.05 5.79 10.32
C CYS A 54 2.61 6.42 9.03
N ASP A 55 2.91 5.57 8.06
CA ASP A 55 3.40 5.92 6.75
C ASP A 55 2.25 5.85 5.73
N THR A 56 2.18 6.85 4.84
CA THR A 56 1.15 6.93 3.79
C THR A 56 1.75 6.56 2.44
N PHE A 57 1.04 5.72 1.68
CA PHE A 57 1.47 5.25 0.37
C PHE A 57 0.37 5.48 -0.66
N THR A 58 0.71 6.11 -1.78
CA THR A 58 -0.20 6.25 -2.93
C THR A 58 -0.09 5.03 -3.84
N ILE A 59 -1.21 4.35 -4.07
CA ILE A 59 -1.32 3.26 -5.04
C ILE A 59 -2.11 3.78 -6.25
N LYS A 60 -1.61 3.47 -7.44
CA LYS A 60 -2.31 3.67 -8.72
C LYS A 60 -2.78 2.34 -9.26
N GLU A 61 -3.75 2.38 -10.16
CA GLU A 61 -4.29 1.19 -10.80
C GLU A 61 -3.18 0.33 -11.45
N VAL A 62 -3.14 -0.94 -11.08
CA VAL A 62 -2.14 -1.89 -11.58
C VAL A 62 -2.65 -2.51 -12.88
N LYS A 63 -2.20 -1.95 -14.02
CA LYS A 63 -2.71 -2.31 -15.36
C LYS A 63 -2.37 -3.74 -15.82
N SER A 64 -1.42 -4.42 -15.19
CA SER A 64 -1.02 -5.77 -15.59
C SER A 64 -0.26 -6.46 -14.46
N ALA A 65 -0.60 -7.73 -14.23
CA ALA A 65 0.11 -8.64 -13.33
C ALA A 65 1.50 -9.07 -13.86
N ILE A 66 1.80 -8.82 -15.15
CA ILE A 66 2.96 -9.39 -15.85
C ILE A 66 3.91 -8.28 -16.34
N GLY A 67 5.14 -8.28 -15.81
CA GLY A 67 6.26 -7.47 -16.30
C GLY A 67 7.03 -6.70 -15.21
N LYS A 68 8.32 -6.43 -15.45
CA LYS A 68 9.19 -5.63 -14.55
C LYS A 68 8.72 -4.17 -14.47
N GLY A 69 8.71 -3.59 -13.27
CA GLY A 69 8.31 -2.20 -13.02
C GLY A 69 6.79 -1.97 -12.93
N LYS A 70 6.00 -3.05 -12.88
CA LYS A 70 4.54 -3.03 -12.74
C LYS A 70 4.13 -3.61 -11.39
N GLY A 71 3.16 -3.00 -10.73
CA GLY A 71 2.66 -3.43 -9.43
C GLY A 71 2.57 -2.30 -8.41
N ILE A 72 2.47 -2.68 -7.15
CA ILE A 72 2.40 -1.73 -6.04
C ILE A 72 3.76 -1.03 -5.79
N PRO A 73 3.76 0.16 -5.14
CA PRO A 73 4.97 0.94 -4.91
C PRO A 73 6.10 0.14 -4.25
N GLN A 74 7.34 0.38 -4.70
CA GLN A 74 8.53 -0.26 -4.11
C GLN A 74 8.68 0.10 -2.63
N SER A 75 8.36 1.34 -2.24
CA SER A 75 8.38 1.78 -0.84
C SER A 75 7.39 0.98 0.01
N LEU A 76 6.20 0.70 -0.51
CA LEU A 76 5.19 -0.11 0.17
C LEU A 76 5.67 -1.56 0.35
N ARG A 77 6.30 -2.15 -0.67
CA ARG A 77 6.92 -3.50 -0.55
C ARG A 77 8.05 -3.53 0.46
N ALA A 78 8.91 -2.51 0.45
CA ALA A 78 10.00 -2.39 1.42
C ALA A 78 9.46 -2.27 2.85
N PHE A 79 8.42 -1.46 3.06
CA PHE A 79 7.75 -1.32 4.36
C PHE A 79 7.19 -2.65 4.86
N ALA A 80 6.50 -3.40 3.99
CA ALA A 80 5.98 -4.73 4.33
C ALA A 80 7.08 -5.72 4.73
N ARG A 81 8.23 -5.67 4.05
CA ARG A 81 9.40 -6.50 4.41
C ARG A 81 9.94 -6.16 5.79
N VAL A 82 10.01 -4.86 6.14
CA VAL A 82 10.38 -4.41 7.50
C VAL A 82 9.36 -4.89 8.53
N LEU A 83 8.06 -4.77 8.25
CA LEU A 83 7.00 -5.26 9.13
C LEU A 83 7.09 -6.77 9.36
N CYS A 84 7.44 -7.53 8.33
CA CYS A 84 7.52 -8.98 8.40
C CYS A 84 8.66 -9.47 9.32
N CYS A 85 9.72 -8.68 9.52
CA CYS A 85 10.87 -9.07 10.37
C CYS A 85 10.45 -9.45 11.80
N ILE A 86 10.88 -10.63 12.25
CA ILE A 86 10.55 -11.18 13.58
C ILE A 86 11.76 -11.28 14.51
N ILE A 87 12.98 -11.20 13.96
CA ILE A 87 14.21 -11.16 14.76
C ILE A 87 15.08 -9.94 14.41
N PRO A 88 15.86 -9.39 15.37
CA PRO A 88 16.72 -8.23 15.13
C PRO A 88 17.73 -8.43 13.99
N GLN A 89 18.19 -9.66 13.78
CA GLN A 89 19.17 -9.97 12.75
C GLN A 89 18.65 -9.67 11.34
N GLU A 90 17.37 -9.94 11.07
CA GLU A 90 16.77 -9.65 9.76
C GLU A 90 16.76 -8.15 9.48
N LEU A 91 16.43 -7.32 10.48
CA LEU A 91 16.47 -5.86 10.36
C LEU A 91 17.89 -5.35 10.08
N ASN A 92 18.89 -5.94 10.75
CA ASN A 92 20.29 -5.62 10.50
C ASN A 92 20.72 -6.00 9.08
N ASP A 93 20.24 -7.14 8.57
CA ASP A 93 20.56 -7.59 7.22
C ASP A 93 19.92 -6.69 6.15
N LEU A 94 18.69 -6.21 6.38
CA LEU A 94 18.05 -5.19 5.53
C LEU A 94 18.85 -3.87 5.51
N SER A 95 19.35 -3.44 6.66
CA SER A 95 20.20 -2.24 6.78
C SER A 95 21.55 -2.42 6.05
N LYS A 96 22.17 -3.59 6.18
CA LYS A 96 23.40 -3.95 5.44
C LYS A 96 23.17 -3.98 3.94
N GLU A 97 22.07 -4.57 3.46
CA GLU A 97 21.69 -4.55 2.04
C GLU A 97 21.60 -3.12 1.53
N ALA A 98 20.92 -2.24 2.27
CA ALA A 98 20.77 -0.84 1.88
C ALA A 98 22.13 -0.12 1.81
N ALA A 99 23.02 -0.37 2.77
CA ALA A 99 24.35 0.23 2.81
C ALA A 99 25.28 -0.25 1.68
N GLN A 100 25.08 -1.48 1.19
CA GLN A 100 25.86 -2.06 0.09
C GLN A 100 25.33 -1.68 -1.30
N ASN A 101 24.08 -1.22 -1.39
CA ASN A 101 23.43 -0.83 -2.64
C ASN A 101 23.27 0.70 -2.73
N ASP A 102 22.11 1.19 -3.16
CA ASP A 102 21.82 2.62 -3.37
C ASP A 102 21.21 3.32 -2.15
N GLY A 103 21.40 2.76 -0.95
CA GLY A 103 20.86 3.32 0.30
C GLY A 103 19.38 3.03 0.56
N ARG A 104 18.67 2.43 -0.41
CA ARG A 104 17.24 2.12 -0.30
C ARG A 104 17.03 0.83 0.49
N LEU A 105 16.16 0.90 1.49
CA LEU A 105 15.85 -0.22 2.37
C LEU A 105 15.05 -1.30 1.67
N ALA A 106 15.36 -2.57 1.96
CA ALA A 106 14.62 -3.75 1.54
C ALA A 106 14.21 -3.68 0.07
N ARG A 107 15.18 -3.38 -0.80
CA ARG A 107 14.94 -3.17 -2.23
C ARG A 107 14.65 -4.52 -2.89
N LEU A 108 15.46 -5.51 -2.58
CA LEU A 108 15.36 -6.85 -3.13
C LEU A 108 14.35 -7.70 -2.35
N PRO A 109 13.73 -8.70 -2.99
CA PRO A 109 12.99 -9.74 -2.29
C PRO A 109 13.86 -10.45 -1.24
N PHE A 110 13.24 -10.96 -0.17
CA PHE A 110 13.95 -11.85 0.74
C PHE A 110 14.49 -13.09 0.02
N LYS A 111 15.66 -13.58 0.45
CA LYS A 111 16.21 -14.85 -0.03
C LYS A 111 15.34 -16.04 0.38
N ASP A 112 14.72 -15.95 1.55
CA ASP A 112 13.70 -16.90 2.00
C ASP A 112 12.36 -16.52 1.38
N GLY A 113 11.90 -17.35 0.44
CA GLY A 113 10.62 -17.16 -0.23
C GLY A 113 9.43 -17.12 0.74
N ASN A 114 9.48 -17.88 1.84
CA ASN A 114 8.40 -17.84 2.83
C ASN A 114 8.32 -16.48 3.52
N ARG A 115 9.45 -15.83 3.79
CA ARG A 115 9.48 -14.48 4.38
C ARG A 115 8.97 -13.44 3.39
N GLU A 116 9.31 -13.57 2.12
CA GLU A 116 8.77 -12.70 1.07
C GLU A 116 7.24 -12.86 0.94
N LEU A 117 6.75 -14.11 1.00
CA LEU A 117 5.33 -14.43 0.98
C LEU A 117 4.59 -13.81 2.16
N GLU A 118 5.11 -13.95 3.38
CA GLU A 118 4.50 -13.37 4.58
C GLU A 118 4.45 -11.84 4.52
N ALA A 119 5.49 -11.17 4.02
CA ALA A 119 5.46 -9.73 3.80
C ALA A 119 4.32 -9.32 2.85
N HIS A 120 4.12 -10.05 1.75
CA HIS A 120 3.06 -9.76 0.78
C HIS A 120 1.66 -10.13 1.29
N LYS A 121 1.53 -11.14 2.16
CA LYS A 121 0.26 -11.45 2.84
C LYS A 121 -0.18 -10.35 3.80
N ILE A 122 0.74 -9.70 4.51
CA ILE A 122 0.44 -8.52 5.36
C ILE A 122 -0.23 -7.43 4.52
N LEU A 123 0.35 -7.11 3.35
CA LEU A 123 -0.22 -6.13 2.42
C LEU A 123 -1.58 -6.55 1.89
N LEU A 124 -1.70 -7.80 1.46
CA LEU A 124 -2.95 -8.32 0.89
C LEU A 124 -4.09 -8.27 1.93
N SER A 125 -3.82 -8.67 3.17
CA SER A 125 -4.78 -8.60 4.27
C SER A 125 -5.24 -7.16 4.51
N HIS A 126 -4.31 -6.21 4.57
CA HIS A 126 -4.63 -4.80 4.77
C HIS A 126 -5.47 -4.23 3.61
N ILE A 127 -5.09 -4.51 2.36
CA ILE A 127 -5.82 -4.06 1.17
C ILE A 127 -7.22 -4.68 1.11
N ASN A 128 -7.37 -5.97 1.43
CA ASN A 128 -8.69 -6.62 1.46
C ASN A 128 -9.62 -5.99 2.50
N ARG A 129 -9.09 -5.62 3.67
CA ARG A 129 -9.86 -4.86 4.66
C ARG A 129 -10.33 -3.52 4.10
N LEU A 130 -9.45 -2.77 3.44
CA LEU A 130 -9.83 -1.51 2.79
C LEU A 130 -10.89 -1.72 1.70
N ILE A 131 -10.79 -2.79 0.91
CA ILE A 131 -11.80 -3.14 -0.10
C ILE A 131 -13.18 -3.34 0.55
N GLU A 132 -13.23 -4.04 1.69
CA GLU A 132 -14.47 -4.25 2.43
C GLU A 132 -15.01 -2.92 2.97
N ASP A 133 -14.18 -2.13 3.64
CA ASP A 133 -14.55 -0.82 4.21
C ASP A 133 -15.15 0.10 3.13
N HIS A 134 -14.52 0.18 1.95
CA HIS A 134 -15.05 0.98 0.83
C HIS A 134 -16.36 0.41 0.29
N SER A 135 -16.49 -0.92 0.21
CA SER A 135 -17.71 -1.58 -0.27
C SER A 135 -18.90 -1.30 0.67
N VAL A 136 -18.66 -1.31 1.99
CA VAL A 136 -19.65 -0.93 3.01
C VAL A 136 -20.04 0.56 2.86
N CYS A 137 -19.06 1.47 2.78
CA CYS A 137 -19.33 2.90 2.61
C CYS A 137 -20.14 3.20 1.34
N ILE A 138 -19.85 2.52 0.23
CA ILE A 138 -20.62 2.66 -1.01
C ILE A 138 -22.07 2.22 -0.76
N LYS A 139 -22.28 1.05 -0.15
CA LYS A 139 -23.61 0.50 0.12
C LYS A 139 -24.45 1.42 1.01
N GLU A 140 -23.89 1.90 2.13
CA GLU A 140 -24.57 2.84 3.02
C GLU A 140 -24.94 4.14 2.30
N MET A 141 -24.09 4.60 1.39
CA MET A 141 -24.37 5.76 0.56
C MET A 141 -25.52 5.50 -0.42
N GLU A 142 -25.77 4.27 -0.87
CA GLU A 142 -26.89 3.90 -1.76
C GLU A 142 -28.25 3.98 -1.06
N GLU A 143 -28.28 3.67 0.23
CA GLU A 143 -29.50 3.57 1.04
C GLU A 143 -30.06 4.93 1.49
N CYS A 144 -29.28 6.02 1.36
CA CYS A 144 -29.73 7.37 1.69
C CYS A 144 -30.60 8.01 0.59
N TYR A 145 -31.79 8.49 0.97
CA TYR A 145 -32.68 9.29 0.11
C TYR A 145 -32.50 10.78 0.35
N PHE A 146 -32.19 11.54 -0.70
CA PHE A 146 -32.02 13.00 -0.63
C PHE A 146 -33.00 13.70 -1.57
N VAL A 147 -33.60 14.79 -1.07
CA VAL A 147 -34.64 15.56 -1.79
C VAL A 147 -34.04 16.66 -2.68
N SER A 148 -32.77 17.06 -2.47
CA SER A 148 -32.16 18.20 -3.18
C SER A 148 -31.11 17.78 -4.22
N GLN A 149 -31.21 18.40 -5.41
CA GLN A 149 -30.35 18.15 -6.57
C GLN A 149 -28.85 18.40 -6.28
N ARG A 150 -28.53 19.39 -5.43
CA ARG A 150 -27.13 19.66 -5.04
C ARG A 150 -26.51 18.50 -4.26
N PHE A 151 -27.31 17.85 -3.40
CA PHE A 151 -26.85 16.66 -2.68
C PHE A 151 -26.73 15.46 -3.60
N ALA A 152 -27.60 15.33 -4.60
CA ALA A 152 -27.49 14.29 -5.62
C ALA A 152 -26.18 14.37 -6.41
N VAL A 153 -25.77 15.58 -6.85
CA VAL A 153 -24.49 15.78 -7.57
C VAL A 153 -23.30 15.43 -6.67
N ARG A 154 -23.26 15.93 -5.44
CA ARG A 154 -22.16 15.65 -4.50
C ARG A 154 -22.07 14.17 -4.13
N ARG A 155 -23.22 13.49 -4.01
CA ARG A 155 -23.28 12.05 -3.81
C ARG A 155 -22.72 11.31 -5.01
N GLN A 156 -23.09 11.69 -6.23
CA GLN A 156 -22.52 11.08 -7.43
C GLN A 156 -21.00 11.25 -7.48
N MET A 157 -20.50 12.44 -7.11
CA MET A 157 -19.05 12.67 -7.03
C MET A 157 -18.37 11.77 -6.00
N ALA A 158 -18.94 11.65 -4.79
CA ALA A 158 -18.41 10.77 -3.77
C ALA A 158 -18.45 9.29 -4.21
N ARG A 159 -19.51 8.87 -4.90
CA ARG A 159 -19.60 7.53 -5.50
C ARG A 159 -18.50 7.30 -6.52
N ASP A 160 -18.34 8.19 -7.49
CA ASP A 160 -17.32 8.05 -8.53
C ASP A 160 -15.92 7.93 -7.92
N LEU A 161 -15.62 8.72 -6.89
CA LEU A 161 -14.36 8.66 -6.15
C LEU A 161 -14.18 7.29 -5.47
N LEU A 162 -15.16 6.85 -4.68
CA LEU A 162 -15.06 5.57 -3.95
C LEU A 162 -14.97 4.37 -4.89
N TYR A 163 -15.71 4.37 -6.00
CA TYR A 163 -15.58 3.32 -7.02
C TYR A 163 -14.21 3.37 -7.72
N GLY A 164 -13.65 4.55 -7.91
CA GLY A 164 -12.28 4.74 -8.40
C GLY A 164 -11.25 4.11 -7.47
N GLU A 165 -11.27 4.47 -6.20
CA GLU A 165 -10.37 3.93 -5.16
C GLU A 165 -10.54 2.41 -5.02
N LEU A 166 -11.79 1.91 -4.98
CA LEU A 166 -12.10 0.49 -4.89
C LEU A 166 -11.51 -0.30 -6.09
N ARG A 167 -11.58 0.25 -7.30
CA ARG A 167 -10.99 -0.35 -8.49
C ARG A 167 -9.47 -0.44 -8.37
N VAL A 168 -8.83 0.63 -7.90
CA VAL A 168 -7.38 0.65 -7.65
C VAL A 168 -7.00 -0.41 -6.62
N LEU A 169 -7.70 -0.47 -5.48
CA LEU A 169 -7.44 -1.45 -4.42
C LEU A 169 -7.59 -2.89 -4.94
N ARG A 170 -8.64 -3.20 -5.70
CA ARG A 170 -8.84 -4.52 -6.30
C ARG A 170 -7.71 -4.90 -7.26
N SER A 171 -7.29 -3.98 -8.13
CA SER A 171 -6.16 -4.22 -9.03
C SER A 171 -4.86 -4.53 -8.28
N ALA A 172 -4.63 -3.87 -7.13
CA ALA A 172 -3.48 -4.13 -6.28
C ALA A 172 -3.57 -5.50 -5.58
N ALA A 173 -4.75 -5.88 -5.09
CA ALA A 173 -5.01 -7.18 -4.48
C ALA A 173 -4.82 -8.33 -5.49
N GLU A 174 -5.32 -8.19 -6.72
CA GLU A 174 -5.12 -9.15 -7.80
C GLU A 174 -3.63 -9.32 -8.13
N TRP A 175 -2.88 -8.22 -8.22
CA TRP A 175 -1.44 -8.25 -8.43
C TRP A 175 -0.71 -8.98 -7.29
N LEU A 176 -1.07 -8.70 -6.03
CA LEU A 176 -0.49 -9.37 -4.86
C LEU A 176 -0.78 -10.86 -4.85
N ASN A 177 -2.01 -11.26 -5.16
CA ASN A 177 -2.39 -12.67 -5.27
C ASN A 177 -1.56 -13.38 -6.32
N HIS A 178 -1.45 -12.80 -7.52
CA HIS A 178 -0.64 -13.38 -8.59
C HIS A 178 0.82 -13.52 -8.18
N TYR A 179 1.40 -12.47 -7.59
CA TYR A 179 2.77 -12.49 -7.09
C TYR A 179 3.01 -13.62 -6.08
N CYS A 180 2.13 -13.75 -5.08
CA CYS A 180 2.20 -14.81 -4.08
C CYS A 180 2.06 -16.21 -4.68
N THR A 181 1.16 -16.40 -5.64
CA THR A 181 0.99 -17.69 -6.34
C THR A 181 2.22 -18.07 -7.15
N THR A 182 2.80 -17.12 -7.90
CA THR A 182 4.03 -17.36 -8.66
C THR A 182 5.18 -17.72 -7.73
N LEU A 183 5.33 -17.03 -6.61
CA LEU A 183 6.40 -17.30 -5.65
C LEU A 183 6.28 -18.71 -5.05
N LEU A 184 5.06 -19.16 -4.72
CA LEU A 184 4.81 -20.53 -4.29
C LEU A 184 5.17 -21.56 -5.37
N SER A 185 4.86 -21.28 -6.64
CA SER A 185 5.20 -22.19 -7.76
C SER A 185 6.70 -22.29 -8.04
N GLU A 186 7.49 -21.27 -7.71
CA GLU A 186 8.96 -21.28 -7.87
C GLU A 186 9.69 -22.00 -6.72
N THR A 187 8.99 -22.27 -5.61
CA THR A 187 9.56 -22.90 -4.41
C THR A 187 9.25 -24.40 -4.32
N MET A 188 8.42 -24.93 -5.22
CA MET A 188 8.10 -26.37 -5.37
C MET A 188 8.97 -27.01 -6.45
#